data_AF-X1LDX5-F1
#
_entry.id   AF-X1LDX5-F1
#
_cell.length_a   1.000
_cell.length_b   1.000
_cell.length_c   1.000
_cell.angle_alpha   90.00
_cell.angle_beta   90.00
_cell.angle_gamma   90.00
#
_symmetry.space_group_name_H-M   'P 1'
#
loop_
_entity.id
_entity.type
_entity.pdbx_description
1 polymer ?
#
loop_
_entity_poly.entity_id
_entity_poly.type
_entity_poly.pdbx_seq_one_letter_code
_entity_poly.pdbx_strand_id
1 'polypeptide(L)'
;MVDYDANIVWHTRENLHYPSRTVNSGELDKVKYWAYQIQDISAPGAVDALANSHYDMLVVEPTRTDWSSDDKYFDTKAMVQRLKNTRGSDGIHRKLIIAYVDIGEAEDWRWYWTWSEEWPQGGPRPDGWPDYILTRDPDGW
;
A
#
# COMPACT_ATOMS: atom_id res chain seq x y z
N MET A 1 -10.39 43.33 10.56
CA MET A 1 -11.11 42.25 9.86
C MET A 1 -10.13 41.08 9.85
N VAL A 2 -10.60 39.92 10.29
CA VAL A 2 -9.82 38.89 11.02
C VAL A 2 -8.64 38.34 10.24
N ASP A 3 -7.48 38.33 10.89
CA ASP A 3 -6.28 37.56 10.54
C ASP A 3 -6.25 36.31 11.42
N TYR A 4 -6.06 35.13 10.82
CA TYR A 4 -6.06 33.84 11.52
C TYR A 4 -4.62 33.35 11.71
N ASP A 5 -3.90 33.95 12.65
CA ASP A 5 -2.67 33.37 13.19
C ASP A 5 -3.02 32.30 14.24
N ALA A 6 -3.07 31.04 13.81
CA ALA A 6 -3.11 29.91 14.71
C ALA A 6 -1.72 29.68 15.32
N ASN A 7 -1.53 30.26 16.50
CA ASN A 7 -0.37 30.08 17.38
C ASN A 7 -0.03 28.59 17.59
N ILE A 8 1.09 28.13 17.01
CA ILE A 8 1.76 26.90 17.44
C ILE A 8 2.48 27.21 18.75
N VAL A 9 1.92 26.75 19.87
CA VAL A 9 2.57 26.82 21.18
C VAL A 9 3.30 25.51 21.46
N TRP A 10 4.62 25.54 21.40
CA TRP A 10 5.47 24.47 21.94
C TRP A 10 5.37 24.48 23.47
N HIS A 11 4.57 23.58 24.06
CA HIS A 11 4.61 23.33 25.50
C HIS A 11 5.77 22.39 25.82
N THR A 12 6.80 22.90 26.47
CA THR A 12 7.76 22.09 27.23
C THR A 12 7.00 21.35 28.34
N ARG A 13 7.20 20.04 28.44
CA ARG A 13 6.52 19.18 29.42
C ARG A 13 6.89 19.58 30.85
N GLU A 14 6.06 20.41 31.48
CA GLU A 14 6.01 20.51 32.94
C GLU A 14 5.04 19.48 33.53
N ASN A 15 5.40 18.99 34.70
CA ASN A 15 4.87 17.85 35.43
C ASN A 15 3.35 17.87 35.64
N LEU A 16 2.61 17.29 34.70
CA LEU A 16 1.27 16.76 34.96
C LEU A 16 1.39 15.25 35.12
N HIS A 17 1.09 14.75 36.33
CA HIS A 17 0.95 13.32 36.60
C HIS A 17 -0.32 12.79 35.91
N TYR A 18 -0.25 12.64 34.59
CA TYR A 18 -1.12 11.75 33.86
C TYR A 18 -0.72 10.31 34.22
N PRO A 19 -1.65 9.39 34.49
CA PRO A 19 -1.31 7.98 34.53
C PRO A 19 -0.57 7.69 33.22
N SER A 20 0.62 7.12 33.31
CA SER A 20 1.42 6.72 32.15
C SER A 20 0.56 5.79 31.32
N ARG A 21 -0.14 6.34 30.32
CA ARG A 21 -0.73 5.53 29.27
C ARG A 21 0.47 4.92 28.59
N THR A 22 0.71 3.64 28.84
CA THR A 22 1.57 2.84 27.99
C THR A 22 0.96 2.98 26.61
N VAL A 23 1.51 3.88 25.79
CA VAL A 23 1.26 3.85 24.36
C VAL A 23 1.90 2.53 23.96
N ASN A 24 1.06 1.51 23.73
CA ASN A 24 1.52 0.34 23.02
C ASN A 24 1.99 0.88 21.68
N SER A 25 3.31 1.00 21.54
CA SER A 25 3.91 1.41 20.28
C SER A 25 3.44 0.41 19.24
N GLY A 26 2.70 0.90 18.24
CA GLY A 26 2.09 0.05 17.22
C GLY A 26 3.16 -0.68 16.40
N GLU A 27 2.75 -1.66 15.59
CA GLU A 27 3.71 -2.33 14.69
C GLU A 27 4.39 -1.34 13.73
N LEU A 28 3.72 -0.23 13.40
CA LEU A 28 4.27 0.84 12.57
C LEU A 28 5.41 1.62 13.24
N ASP A 29 5.41 1.76 14.57
CA ASP A 29 6.46 2.49 15.29
C ASP A 29 7.82 1.77 15.23
N LYS A 30 7.81 0.50 14.81
CA LYS A 30 8.99 -0.36 14.68
C LYS A 30 9.59 -0.36 13.26
N VAL A 31 8.88 0.21 12.29
CA VAL A 31 9.30 0.26 10.89
C VAL A 31 10.36 1.35 10.72
N LYS A 32 11.57 0.97 10.31
CA LYS A 32 12.68 1.90 9.98
C LYS A 32 12.90 2.00 8.48
N TYR A 33 12.81 0.85 7.81
CA TYR A 33 12.99 0.75 6.37
C TYR A 33 11.77 0.08 5.75
N TRP A 34 11.29 0.67 4.65
CA TRP A 34 10.19 0.10 3.89
C TRP A 34 10.52 0.11 2.40
N ALA A 35 9.88 -0.79 1.66
CA ALA A 35 9.99 -0.86 0.21
C ALA A 35 8.61 -0.92 -0.44
N TYR A 36 8.59 -0.48 -1.69
CA TYR A 36 7.43 -0.46 -2.57
C TYR A 36 7.77 -1.26 -3.82
N GLN A 37 7.14 -2.41 -4.00
CA GLN A 37 7.32 -3.28 -5.17
C GLN A 37 5.96 -3.60 -5.77
N ILE A 38 5.52 -2.74 -6.69
CA ILE A 38 4.23 -2.91 -7.38
C ILE A 38 4.34 -3.38 -8.83
N GLN A 39 5.56 -3.51 -9.34
CA GLN A 39 5.84 -4.05 -10.67
C GLN A 39 6.72 -5.30 -10.54
N ASP A 40 6.64 -6.22 -11.50
CA ASP A 40 7.55 -7.37 -11.65
C ASP A 40 7.73 -8.26 -10.41
N ILE A 41 6.76 -8.28 -9.48
CA ILE A 41 6.86 -9.14 -8.28
C ILE A 41 6.76 -10.64 -8.63
N SER A 42 6.15 -10.96 -9.78
CA SER A 42 6.13 -12.31 -10.36
C SER A 42 7.44 -12.70 -11.05
N ALA A 43 8.36 -11.75 -11.28
CA ALA A 43 9.62 -12.03 -11.94
C ALA A 43 10.47 -13.02 -11.11
N PRO A 44 11.24 -13.90 -11.78
CA PRO A 44 12.08 -14.88 -11.09
C PRO A 44 12.99 -14.24 -10.04
N GLY A 45 12.87 -14.68 -8.79
CA GLY A 45 13.70 -14.22 -7.68
C GLY A 45 13.26 -12.91 -7.01
N ALA A 46 12.24 -12.20 -7.53
CA ALA A 46 11.76 -10.95 -6.92
C ALA A 46 11.28 -11.15 -5.47
N VAL A 47 10.44 -12.17 -5.24
CA VAL A 47 9.98 -12.53 -3.89
C VAL A 47 11.14 -12.92 -2.97
N ASP A 48 12.17 -13.58 -3.49
CA ASP A 48 13.34 -13.99 -2.70
C ASP A 48 14.21 -12.80 -2.33
N ALA A 49 14.37 -11.83 -3.23
CA ALA A 49 15.06 -10.58 -2.93
C ALA A 49 14.35 -9.82 -1.81
N LEU A 50 13.02 -9.72 -1.86
CA LEU A 50 12.23 -9.09 -0.80
C LEU A 50 12.31 -9.87 0.53
N ALA A 51 12.25 -11.20 0.48
CA ALA A 51 12.38 -12.06 1.66
C ALA A 51 13.75 -11.89 2.36
N ASN A 52 14.82 -11.80 1.59
CA ASN A 52 16.20 -11.68 2.08
C ASN A 52 16.62 -10.22 2.40
N SER A 53 15.79 -9.24 2.04
CA SER A 53 16.07 -7.83 2.31
C SER A 53 15.99 -7.48 3.81
N HIS A 54 16.53 -6.32 4.18
CA HIS A 54 16.45 -5.78 5.54
C HIS A 54 15.17 -4.95 5.80
N TYR A 55 14.26 -4.83 4.84
CA TYR A 55 13.04 -4.01 5.03
C TYR A 55 12.14 -4.56 6.13
N ASP A 56 11.60 -3.65 6.95
CA ASP A 56 10.65 -3.94 8.02
C ASP A 56 9.20 -3.96 7.51
N MET A 57 8.91 -3.19 6.46
CA MET A 57 7.60 -3.13 5.82
C MET A 57 7.74 -3.25 4.30
N LEU A 58 6.86 -4.03 3.68
CA LEU A 58 6.77 -4.19 2.23
C LEU A 58 5.37 -3.83 1.80
N VAL A 59 5.27 -2.86 0.89
CA VAL A 59 4.04 -2.57 0.15
C VAL A 59 4.18 -3.26 -1.21
N VAL A 60 3.29 -4.20 -1.49
CA VAL A 60 3.38 -5.10 -2.63
C VAL A 60 2.10 -5.12 -3.45
N GLU A 61 2.25 -5.35 -4.75
CA GLU A 61 1.14 -5.52 -5.69
C GLU A 61 0.35 -6.81 -5.39
N PRO A 62 -1.00 -6.75 -5.29
CA PRO A 62 -1.86 -7.93 -5.23
C PRO A 62 -1.97 -8.69 -6.58
N THR A 63 -0.83 -8.96 -7.23
CA THR A 63 -0.58 -9.46 -8.59
C THR A 63 -1.65 -10.33 -9.24
N ARG A 64 -2.28 -11.25 -8.49
CA ARG A 64 -3.40 -12.06 -9.00
C ARG A 64 -4.59 -11.23 -9.50
N THR A 65 -4.67 -9.95 -9.10
CA THR A 65 -5.68 -9.02 -9.60
C THR A 65 -5.37 -8.48 -10.98
N ASP A 66 -4.13 -8.54 -11.48
CA ASP A 66 -3.81 -8.28 -12.89
C ASP A 66 -4.31 -9.44 -13.77
N TRP A 67 -5.29 -9.13 -14.62
CA TRP A 67 -5.91 -10.05 -15.58
C TRP A 67 -5.47 -9.80 -17.02
N SER A 68 -4.60 -8.81 -17.26
CA SER A 68 -4.04 -8.53 -18.58
C SER A 68 -2.92 -9.49 -18.99
N SER A 69 -2.31 -10.19 -18.02
CA SER A 69 -1.16 -11.08 -18.23
C SER A 69 -1.35 -12.46 -17.56
N ASP A 70 -0.33 -13.31 -17.56
CA ASP A 70 -0.33 -14.58 -16.80
C ASP A 70 -0.17 -14.40 -15.29
N ASP A 71 0.04 -13.17 -14.82
CA ASP A 71 0.06 -12.81 -13.40
C ASP A 71 -1.25 -13.12 -12.67
N LYS A 72 -2.37 -13.25 -13.40
CA LYS A 72 -3.64 -13.82 -12.90
C LYS A 72 -3.49 -15.21 -12.27
N TYR A 73 -2.42 -15.94 -12.59
CA TYR A 73 -2.11 -17.26 -12.01
C TYR A 73 -1.05 -17.21 -10.90
N PHE A 74 -0.46 -16.05 -10.61
CA PHE A 74 0.55 -15.91 -9.57
C PHE A 74 0.02 -16.32 -8.18
N ASP A 75 0.82 -17.10 -7.44
CA ASP A 75 0.49 -17.55 -6.09
C ASP A 75 0.75 -16.44 -5.06
N THR A 76 -0.13 -15.44 -5.06
CA THR A 76 -0.11 -14.31 -4.13
C THR A 76 -0.17 -14.79 -2.68
N LYS A 77 -0.87 -15.91 -2.40
CA LYS A 77 -0.98 -16.47 -1.05
C LYS A 77 0.37 -16.98 -0.56
N ALA A 78 1.07 -17.78 -1.38
CA ALA A 78 2.40 -18.27 -1.03
C ALA A 78 3.42 -17.14 -0.88
N MET A 79 3.38 -16.13 -1.76
CA MET A 79 4.21 -14.92 -1.66
C MET A 79 3.99 -14.21 -0.32
N VAL A 80 2.74 -13.89 0.04
CA VAL A 80 2.43 -13.22 1.32
C VAL A 80 2.85 -14.08 2.51
N GLN A 81 2.60 -15.39 2.48
CA GLN A 81 3.00 -16.31 3.54
C GLN A 81 4.53 -16.35 3.71
N ARG A 82 5.28 -16.40 2.60
CA ARG A 82 6.75 -16.37 2.60
C ARG A 82 7.25 -15.07 3.24
N LEU A 83 6.81 -13.92 2.75
CA LEU A 83 7.28 -12.62 3.24
C LEU A 83 6.94 -12.38 4.71
N LYS A 84 5.71 -12.71 5.15
CA LYS A 84 5.30 -12.61 6.57
C LYS A 84 6.13 -13.48 7.52
N ASN A 85 6.78 -14.52 7.03
CA ASN A 85 7.62 -15.39 7.84
C ASN A 85 9.08 -14.93 7.95
N THR A 86 9.47 -13.87 7.23
CA THR A 86 10.81 -13.29 7.31
C THR A 86 10.93 -12.19 8.36
N ARG A 87 12.17 -11.87 8.74
CA ARG A 87 12.48 -10.85 9.75
C ARG A 87 12.81 -9.50 9.12
N GLY A 88 12.48 -8.42 9.84
CA GLY A 88 12.88 -7.06 9.49
C GLY A 88 14.33 -6.76 9.84
N SER A 89 14.70 -5.48 9.78
CA SER A 89 16.05 -4.97 9.99
C SER A 89 16.64 -5.27 11.36
N ASP A 90 15.79 -5.45 12.38
CA ASP A 90 16.23 -5.74 13.74
C ASP A 90 16.44 -7.24 14.02
N GLY A 91 16.11 -8.11 13.06
CA GLY A 91 16.21 -9.56 13.21
C GLY A 91 15.21 -10.19 14.19
N ILE A 92 14.38 -9.40 14.86
CA ILE A 92 13.47 -9.83 15.93
C ILE A 92 12.04 -9.87 15.41
N HIS A 93 11.57 -8.78 14.79
CA HIS A 93 10.20 -8.65 14.33
C HIS A 93 10.02 -9.21 12.92
N ARG A 94 8.80 -9.63 12.61
CA ARG A 94 8.43 -10.03 11.26
C ARG A 94 8.17 -8.81 10.39
N LYS A 95 8.36 -8.97 9.09
CA LYS A 95 7.99 -7.93 8.12
C LYS A 95 6.48 -7.67 8.14
N LEU A 96 6.10 -6.40 8.09
CA LEU A 96 4.74 -5.97 7.82
C LEU A 96 4.49 -5.97 6.32
N ILE A 97 3.41 -6.61 5.86
CA ILE A 97 3.07 -6.72 4.43
C ILE A 97 1.77 -6.00 4.16
N ILE A 98 1.80 -5.03 3.27
CA ILE A 98 0.68 -4.17 2.87
C ILE A 98 0.41 -4.40 1.38
N ALA A 99 -0.86 -4.55 1.02
CA ALA A 99 -1.26 -4.61 -0.39
C ALA A 99 -1.47 -3.19 -0.93
N TYR A 100 -0.93 -2.92 -2.11
CA TYR A 100 -1.30 -1.74 -2.89
C TYR A 100 -2.75 -1.87 -3.37
N VAL A 101 -3.51 -0.78 -3.31
CA VAL A 101 -4.86 -0.67 -3.86
C VAL A 101 -5.04 0.78 -4.28
N ASP A 102 -5.33 1.00 -5.56
CA ASP A 102 -5.86 2.30 -6.00
C ASP A 102 -7.35 2.38 -5.62
N ILE A 103 -7.73 3.48 -4.98
CA ILE A 103 -9.10 3.77 -4.56
C ILE A 103 -9.69 5.00 -5.25
N GLY A 104 -8.85 5.77 -5.95
CA GLY A 104 -9.25 7.00 -6.66
C GLY A 104 -9.38 6.79 -8.16
N GLU A 105 -8.70 5.79 -8.70
CA GLU A 105 -8.67 5.47 -10.12
C GLU A 105 -9.01 4.01 -10.34
N ALA A 106 -9.56 3.71 -11.52
CA ALA A 106 -9.92 2.36 -11.88
C ALA A 106 -8.94 1.85 -12.96
N GLU A 107 -8.23 0.79 -12.59
CA GLU A 107 -7.22 0.10 -13.39
C GLU A 107 -7.92 -0.95 -14.26
N ASP A 108 -7.88 -0.78 -15.58
CA ASP A 108 -8.71 -1.58 -16.49
C ASP A 108 -8.18 -2.97 -16.84
N TRP A 109 -6.95 -3.27 -16.40
CA TRP A 109 -6.36 -4.60 -16.41
C TRP A 109 -6.77 -5.44 -15.19
N ARG A 110 -7.55 -4.92 -14.24
CA ARG A 110 -7.92 -5.66 -13.02
C ARG A 110 -9.05 -6.64 -13.22
N TRP A 111 -9.08 -7.71 -12.43
CA TRP A 111 -10.15 -8.73 -12.44
C TRP A 111 -11.57 -8.16 -12.28
N TYR A 112 -11.72 -7.07 -11.53
CA TYR A 112 -13.01 -6.45 -11.26
C TYR A 112 -13.51 -5.64 -12.46
N TRP A 113 -12.63 -5.36 -13.43
CA TRP A 113 -12.95 -4.63 -14.64
C TRP A 113 -13.79 -5.49 -15.59
N THR A 114 -15.05 -5.70 -15.22
CA THR A 114 -16.06 -6.43 -16.00
C THR A 114 -17.15 -5.49 -16.54
N TRP A 115 -17.06 -4.18 -16.25
CA TRP A 115 -18.15 -3.21 -16.42
C TRP A 115 -17.91 -2.14 -17.50
N SER A 116 -16.79 -2.19 -18.22
CA SER A 116 -16.53 -1.22 -19.28
C SER A 116 -15.77 -1.88 -20.42
N GLU A 117 -16.49 -2.17 -21.51
CA GLU A 117 -15.81 -2.49 -22.76
C GLU A 117 -15.33 -1.23 -23.50
N GLU A 118 -15.76 -0.01 -23.13
CA GLU A 118 -15.31 1.24 -23.78
C GLU A 118 -15.35 2.46 -22.85
N TRP A 119 -14.31 2.68 -22.03
CA TRP A 119 -14.03 4.00 -21.41
C TRP A 119 -12.72 4.54 -22.00
N PRO A 120 -12.79 5.39 -23.05
CA PRO A 120 -11.59 5.92 -23.69
C PRO A 120 -10.81 6.82 -22.72
N GLN A 121 -9.48 6.76 -22.79
CA GLN A 121 -8.61 7.64 -22.00
C GLN A 121 -8.98 9.11 -22.22
N GLY A 122 -9.21 9.85 -21.13
CA GLY A 122 -9.64 11.26 -21.19
C GLY A 122 -11.12 11.48 -21.55
N GLY A 123 -11.91 10.41 -21.74
CA GLY A 123 -13.35 10.48 -21.88
C GLY A 123 -14.07 10.73 -20.54
N PRO A 124 -15.31 11.25 -20.55
CA PRO A 124 -16.08 11.47 -19.33
C PRO A 124 -16.33 10.14 -18.62
N ARG A 125 -16.32 10.18 -17.27
CA ARG A 125 -16.67 9.03 -16.43
C ARG A 125 -18.05 8.48 -16.81
N PRO A 126 -18.23 7.15 -16.97
CA PRO A 126 -19.53 6.59 -17.30
C PRO A 126 -20.59 6.82 -16.21
N ASP A 127 -21.83 7.03 -16.64
CA ASP A 127 -22.98 7.18 -15.73
C ASP A 127 -23.19 5.89 -14.92
N GLY A 128 -23.49 6.04 -13.62
CA GLY A 128 -23.76 4.91 -12.71
C GLY A 128 -22.53 4.32 -12.03
N TRP A 129 -21.32 4.82 -12.33
CA TRP A 129 -20.11 4.46 -11.59
C TRP A 129 -20.11 5.09 -10.19
N PRO A 130 -19.40 4.50 -9.21
CA PRO A 130 -19.19 5.16 -7.93
C PRO A 130 -18.46 6.49 -8.08
N ASP A 131 -18.89 7.53 -7.36
CA ASP A 131 -18.36 8.89 -7.48
C ASP A 131 -16.90 9.04 -7.02
N TYR A 132 -16.38 8.06 -6.27
CA TYR A 132 -14.98 8.05 -5.84
C TYR A 132 -14.01 7.59 -6.94
N ILE A 133 -14.50 7.01 -8.04
CA ILE A 133 -13.67 6.70 -9.21
C ILE A 133 -13.58 7.96 -10.05
N LEU A 134 -12.45 8.64 -9.97
CA LEU A 134 -12.26 9.97 -10.54
C LEU A 134 -11.95 9.91 -12.05
N THR A 135 -11.11 8.95 -12.44
CA THR A 135 -10.67 8.77 -13.84
C THR A 135 -10.26 7.30 -14.08
N ARG A 136 -10.15 6.93 -15.36
CA ARG A 136 -9.41 5.74 -15.79
C ARG A 136 -7.95 6.00 -15.45
N ASP A 137 -7.28 4.98 -14.92
CA ASP A 137 -5.85 5.06 -14.65
C ASP A 137 -5.13 5.48 -15.95
N PRO A 138 -4.45 6.65 -15.96
CA PRO A 138 -3.87 7.21 -17.16
C PRO A 138 -2.51 6.60 -17.50
N ASP A 139 -1.88 5.84 -16.61
CA ASP A 139 -0.53 5.35 -16.83
C ASP A 139 -0.49 3.85 -17.20
N GLY A 140 0.46 3.52 -18.07
CA GLY A 140 0.56 2.21 -18.73
C GLY A 140 1.74 1.42 -18.17
N TRP A 141 1.80 1.30 -16.84
CA TRP A 141 2.87 0.60 -16.14
C TRP A 141 2.41 -0.75 -15.59
#